data_AF-A0A2G4HX04-F1
#
_entry.id   AF-A0A2G4HX04-F1
#
_cell.length_a   1.000
_cell.length_b   1.000
_cell.length_c   1.000
_cell.angle_alpha   90.00
_cell.angle_beta   90.00
_cell.angle_gamma   90.00
#
_symmetry.space_group_name_H-M   'P 1'
#
loop_
_entity.id
_entity.type
_entity.pdbx_description
1 polymer ?
#
loop_
_entity_poly.entity_id
_entity_poly.type
_entity_poly.pdbx_seq_one_letter_code
_entity_poly.pdbx_strand_id
1 'polypeptide(L)' 'MAKTTASESDETRLKKKVAEKLAGHKDPKVDDALRSLKKRLRRTQRKRRTVVLRKKNSASKKTAAKK' A
#
# COMPACT_ATOMS: atom_id res chain seq x y z
N MET A 1 3.45 9.84 23.88
CA MET A 1 2.96 9.33 22.58
C MET A 1 4.14 8.80 21.78
N ALA A 2 4.40 7.49 21.90
CA ALA A 2 5.59 6.85 21.38
C ALA A 2 5.67 6.98 19.84
N LYS A 3 6.78 7.56 19.39
CA LYS A 3 7.14 7.76 17.99
C LYS A 3 7.20 6.37 17.34
N THR A 4 6.27 6.06 16.44
CA THR A 4 6.31 4.81 15.68
C THR A 4 7.58 4.80 14.86
N THR A 5 8.48 3.93 15.29
CA THR A 5 9.72 3.57 14.62
C THR A 5 9.46 3.31 13.15
N ALA A 6 10.44 3.64 12.30
CA ALA A 6 10.49 3.31 10.88
C ALA A 6 10.60 1.79 10.68
N SER A 7 9.61 1.05 11.18
CA SER A 7 9.51 -0.39 11.16
C SER A 7 8.65 -0.76 9.97
N GLU A 8 9.31 -1.07 8.85
CA GLU A 8 8.74 -1.60 7.60
C GLU A 8 7.47 -0.91 7.08
N SER A 9 7.55 -0.32 5.87
CA SER A 9 6.36 0.24 5.20
C SER A 9 5.20 -0.76 5.24
N ASP A 10 3.99 -0.33 5.59
CA ASP A 10 2.81 -1.22 5.68
C ASP A 10 2.60 -2.07 4.42
N GLU A 11 3.08 -1.59 3.27
CA GLU A 11 3.12 -2.32 2.01
C GLU A 11 4.00 -3.59 2.07
N THR A 12 5.20 -3.55 2.67
CA THR A 12 6.10 -4.71 2.76
C THR A 12 5.56 -5.76 3.71
N ARG A 13 5.00 -5.35 4.86
CA ARG A 13 4.33 -6.24 5.81
C ARG A 13 3.12 -6.94 5.17
N LEU A 14 2.32 -6.22 4.39
CA LEU A 14 1.18 -6.80 3.68
C LEU A 14 1.59 -7.74 2.54
N LYS A 15 2.69 -7.44 1.84
CA LYS A 15 3.25 -8.35 0.82
C LYS A 15 3.70 -9.66 1.44
N LYS A 16 4.46 -9.61 2.56
CA LYS A 16 4.90 -10.82 3.29
C LYS A 16 3.71 -11.68 3.71
N LYS A 17 2.69 -11.09 4.36
CA LYS A 17 1.46 -11.80 4.78
C LYS A 17 0.69 -12.43 3.62
N VAL A 18 0.63 -11.77 2.46
CA VAL A 18 -0.01 -12.33 1.26
C VAL A 18 0.79 -13.51 0.72
N ALA A 19 2.12 -13.42 0.68
CA ALA A 19 2.98 -14.51 0.23
C ALA A 19 2.90 -15.74 1.15
N GLU A 20 2.94 -15.54 2.47
CA GLU A 20 2.77 -16.59 3.49
C GLU A 20 1.42 -17.31 3.34
N LYS A 21 0.33 -16.56 3.17
CA LYS A 21 -1.00 -17.15 2.96
C LYS A 21 -1.14 -17.88 1.62
N LEU A 22 -0.49 -17.38 0.57
CA LEU A 22 -0.48 -18.04 -0.75
C LEU A 22 0.27 -19.37 -0.74
N ALA A 23 1.35 -19.49 0.05
CA ALA A 23 2.13 -20.72 0.13
C ALA A 23 1.40 -21.85 0.88
N GLY A 24 0.40 -21.53 1.71
CA GLY A 24 -0.27 -22.48 2.60
C GLY A 24 -1.62 -23.03 2.15
N HIS A 25 -2.22 -22.53 1.06
CA HIS A 25 -3.61 -22.85 0.71
C HIS A 25 -3.77 -23.42 -0.71
N LYS A 26 -4.29 -24.66 -0.81
CA LYS A 26 -4.63 -25.36 -2.07
C LYS A 26 -6.08 -25.15 -2.53
N ASP A 27 -6.95 -24.56 -1.70
CA ASP A 27 -8.39 -24.50 -1.98
C ASP A 27 -8.87 -23.12 -2.48
N PRO A 28 -9.36 -23.02 -3.73
CA PRO A 28 -9.72 -21.76 -4.37
C PRO A 28 -11.04 -21.12 -3.87
N LYS A 29 -11.83 -21.81 -3.03
CA LYS A 29 -13.07 -21.29 -2.43
C LYS A 29 -12.87 -20.57 -1.09
N VAL A 30 -11.75 -20.77 -0.41
CA VAL A 30 -11.67 -20.55 1.05
C VAL A 30 -11.10 -19.21 1.47
N ASP A 31 -10.34 -18.51 0.63
CA ASP A 31 -9.44 -17.52 1.23
C ASP A 31 -10.01 -16.09 1.20
N ASP A 32 -11.19 -15.89 1.81
CA ASP A 32 -11.75 -14.57 2.09
C ASP A 32 -10.79 -13.70 2.91
N ALA A 33 -9.99 -14.34 3.77
CA ALA A 33 -8.88 -13.72 4.48
C ALA A 33 -7.79 -13.23 3.50
N LEU A 34 -7.35 -14.05 2.55
CA LEU A 34 -6.43 -13.63 1.49
C LEU A 34 -7.03 -12.54 0.59
N ARG A 35 -8.32 -12.62 0.27
CA ARG A 35 -9.03 -11.60 -0.51
C ARG A 35 -9.04 -10.27 0.23
N SER A 36 -9.32 -10.29 1.54
CA SER A 36 -9.24 -9.12 2.42
C SER A 36 -7.82 -8.54 2.46
N LEU A 37 -6.80 -9.39 2.60
CA LEU A 37 -5.38 -8.98 2.60
C LEU A 37 -4.97 -8.34 1.27
N LYS A 38 -5.32 -8.95 0.13
CA LYS A 38 -5.09 -8.39 -1.22
C LYS A 38 -5.80 -7.03 -1.38
N LYS A 39 -7.04 -6.89 -0.90
CA LYS A 39 -7.77 -5.60 -0.92
C LYS A 39 -7.05 -4.54 -0.08
N ARG A 40 -6.59 -4.90 1.11
CA ARG A 40 -5.84 -3.99 2.00
C ARG A 40 -4.52 -3.54 1.36
N LEU A 41 -3.77 -4.45 0.72
CA LEU A 41 -2.56 -4.12 -0.04
C LEU A 41 -2.85 -3.15 -1.20
N ARG A 42 -3.92 -3.38 -1.97
CA ARG A 42 -4.32 -2.46 -3.05
C ARG A 42 -4.71 -1.08 -2.52
N ARG A 43 -5.33 -0.98 -1.33
CA ARG A 43 -5.66 0.31 -0.70
C ARG A 43 -4.42 1.08 -0.27
N THR A 44 -3.43 0.42 0.35
CA THR A 44 -2.16 1.08 0.73
C THR A 44 -1.37 1.53 -0.50
N GLN A 45 -1.29 0.72 -1.54
CA GLN A 45 -0.68 1.10 -2.82
C GLN A 45 -1.38 2.31 -3.45
N ARG A 46 -2.72 2.34 -3.46
CA ARG A 46 -3.48 3.49 -3.95
C ARG A 46 -3.19 4.75 -3.13
N LYS A 47 -3.19 4.68 -1.80
CA LYS A 47 -2.83 5.82 -0.93
C LYS A 47 -1.43 6.35 -1.24
N ARG A 48 -0.45 5.46 -1.43
CA ARG A 48 0.91 5.85 -1.83
C ARG A 48 0.91 6.56 -3.18
N ARG A 49 0.23 6.01 -4.18
CA ARG A 49 0.09 6.64 -5.51
C ARG A 49 -0.58 8.01 -5.44
N THR A 50 -1.66 8.17 -4.68
CA THR A 50 -2.34 9.47 -4.55
C THR A 50 -1.46 10.53 -3.90
N VAL A 51 -0.66 10.16 -2.89
CA VAL A 51 0.30 11.09 -2.26
C VAL A 51 1.38 11.50 -3.25
N VAL A 52 1.93 10.53 -4.01
CA VAL A 52 2.92 10.81 -5.06
C VAL A 52 2.34 11.70 -6.16
N LEU A 53 1.13 11.42 -6.64
CA LEU A 53 0.45 12.23 -7.66
C LEU A 53 0.13 13.63 -7.14
N ARG A 54 -0.37 13.77 -5.91
CA ARG A 54 -0.58 15.10 -5.29
C ARG A 54 0.73 15.86 -5.19
N LYS A 55 1.83 15.21 -4.77
CA LYS A 55 3.15 15.84 -4.71
C LYS A 55 3.60 16.31 -6.10
N LYS A 56 3.51 15.44 -7.12
CA LYS A 56 3.81 15.79 -8.53
C LYS A 56 2.96 16.97 -9.01
N ASN A 57 1.66 16.95 -8.79
CA ASN A 57 0.74 17.99 -9.24
C ASN A 57 0.94 19.32 -8.48
N SER A 58 1.30 19.26 -7.19
CA SER A 58 1.64 20.46 -6.43
C SER A 58 2.98 21.06 -6.86
N ALA A 59 3.95 20.21 -7.21
CA ALA A 59 5.22 20.64 -7.77
C ALA A 59 5.01 21.30 -9.14
N SER A 60 4.20 20.70 -10.02
CA SER A 60 3.89 21.29 -11.33
C SER A 60 3.11 22.60 -11.23
N LYS A 61 2.21 22.75 -10.24
CA LYS A 61 1.54 24.03 -9.94
C LYS A 61 2.51 25.09 -9.42
N LYS A 62 3.47 24.73 -8.57
CA LYS A 62 4.51 25.66 -8.09
C LYS A 62 5.44 26.13 -9.21
N THR A 63 5.71 25.30 -10.20
CA THR A 63 6.48 25.71 -11.39
C THR A 63 5.64 26.52 -12.38
N ALA A 64 4.34 26.27 -12.48
CA ALA A 64 3.45 27.03 -13.37
C ALA A 64 3.07 28.42 -12.81
N ALA A 65 3.00 28.59 -11.48
CA ALA A 65 2.71 29.88 -10.85
C ALA A 65 3.93 30.80 -10.69
N LYS A 66 5.12 30.35 -11.11
CA LYS A 66 6.38 31.12 -11.05
C LYS A 66 6.87 31.54 -12.45
N LYS A 67 6.03 31.40 -13.46
CA LYS A 67 6.30 31.81 -14.84
C LYS A 67 5.37 32.95 -15.22
#